data_AF-A0A1Z4QVD7-F1
#
_entry.id   AF-A0A1Z4QVD7-F1
#
_cell.length_a   1.000
_cell.length_b   1.000
_cell.length_c   1.000
_cell.angle_alpha   90.00
_cell.angle_beta   90.00
_cell.angle_gamma   90.00
#
_symmetry.space_group_name_H-M   'P 1'
#
loop_
_entity.id
_entity.type
_entity.pdbx_description
1 polymer ?
#
loop_
_entity_poly.entity_id
_entity_poly.type
_entity_poly.pdbx_seq_one_letter_code
_entity_poly.pdbx_strand_id
1 'polypeptide(L)'
;MDTYDKCCQLGASRRRFEDAQVLHSQKRWTGAIYLGGYAIECSMKSLICHEEGENNFKETRIFQKGLQGASLHNLVTLLSALPVVERSIQTDRTGKYKDAWNCITSSWRNDELRYSDKTGNEESSKKFIQSVQILYKFLLEKQGEIS
;
A
#
# COMPACT_ATOMS: atom_id res chain seq x y z
N MET A 1 6.51 -16.12 -13.86
CA MET A 1 6.13 -15.63 -12.52
C MET A 1 4.85 -14.83 -12.68
N ASP A 2 3.75 -15.24 -12.04
CA ASP A 2 2.50 -14.48 -12.12
C ASP A 2 2.58 -13.29 -11.17
N THR A 3 2.48 -12.08 -11.69
CA THR A 3 2.55 -10.85 -10.89
C THR A 3 1.34 -10.67 -9.96
N TYR A 4 0.28 -11.44 -10.15
CA TYR A 4 -0.93 -11.41 -9.31
C TYR A 4 -0.92 -12.45 -8.19
N ASP A 5 0.07 -13.35 -8.17
CA ASP A 5 0.26 -14.32 -7.10
C ASP A 5 0.46 -13.60 -5.74
N LYS A 6 -0.18 -14.13 -4.69
CA LYS A 6 -0.16 -13.59 -3.33
C LYS A 6 1.27 -13.44 -2.80
N CYS A 7 2.11 -14.46 -2.95
CA CYS A 7 3.50 -14.42 -2.48
C CYS A 7 4.32 -13.41 -3.29
N CYS A 8 4.05 -13.27 -4.58
CA CYS A 8 4.67 -12.25 -5.42
C CYS A 8 4.28 -10.84 -4.98
N GLN A 9 3.00 -10.59 -4.66
CA GLN A 9 2.52 -9.31 -4.13
C GLN A 9 3.14 -9.02 -2.76
N LEU A 10 3.17 -10.00 -1.85
CA LEU A 10 3.79 -9.84 -0.54
C LEU A 10 5.29 -9.54 -0.65
N GLY A 11 6.03 -10.30 -1.46
CA GLY A 11 7.45 -10.07 -1.69
C GLY A 11 7.73 -8.73 -2.36
N ALA A 12 6.87 -8.29 -3.29
CA ALA A 12 6.96 -6.96 -3.87
C ALA A 12 6.72 -5.88 -2.82
N SER A 13 5.74 -6.05 -1.92
CA SER A 13 5.45 -5.07 -0.86
C SER A 13 6.68 -4.79 0.03
N ARG A 14 7.39 -5.86 0.45
CA ARG A 14 8.61 -5.78 1.27
C ARG A 14 9.70 -4.98 0.56
N ARG A 15 10.06 -5.40 -0.64
CA ARG A 15 11.11 -4.74 -1.45
C ARG A 15 10.75 -3.28 -1.77
N ARG A 16 9.48 -2.99 -2.10
CA ARG A 16 9.05 -1.62 -2.40
C ARG A 16 9.17 -0.70 -1.19
N PHE A 17 8.92 -1.21 0.01
CA PHE A 17 9.10 -0.42 1.21
C PHE A 17 10.57 -0.18 1.53
N GLU A 18 11.42 -1.20 1.42
CA GLU A 18 12.88 -1.08 1.53
C GLU A 18 13.43 -0.06 0.53
N ASP A 19 13.06 -0.19 -0.75
CA ASP A 19 13.44 0.74 -1.82
C ASP A 19 12.99 2.18 -1.48
N ALA A 20 11.78 2.36 -0.95
CA ALA A 20 11.25 3.66 -0.57
C ALA A 20 12.08 4.32 0.55
N GLN A 21 12.51 3.54 1.55
CA GLN A 21 13.39 4.01 2.63
C GLN A 21 14.76 4.42 2.09
N VAL A 22 15.35 3.62 1.20
CA VAL A 22 16.62 3.95 0.53
C VAL A 22 16.48 5.23 -0.27
N LEU A 23 15.45 5.36 -1.11
CA LEU A 23 15.22 6.56 -1.91
C LEU A 23 15.08 7.82 -1.04
N HIS A 24 14.38 7.72 0.09
CA HIS A 24 14.29 8.83 1.04
C HIS A 24 15.68 9.24 1.55
N SER A 25 16.51 8.28 1.98
CA SER A 25 17.88 8.53 2.43
C SER A 25 18.77 9.18 1.36
N GLN A 26 18.51 8.86 0.09
CA GLN A 26 19.21 9.41 -1.08
C GLN A 26 18.57 10.69 -1.60
N LYS A 27 17.69 11.34 -0.82
CA LYS A 27 17.00 12.59 -1.16
C LYS A 27 16.14 12.49 -2.43
N ARG A 28 15.73 11.29 -2.84
CA ARG A 28 14.80 11.04 -3.95
C ARG A 28 13.36 10.94 -3.42
N TRP A 29 12.87 12.02 -2.83
CA TRP A 29 11.64 12.04 -2.03
C TRP A 29 10.37 11.68 -2.81
N THR A 30 10.21 12.19 -4.03
CA THR A 30 9.09 11.81 -4.91
C THR A 30 9.12 10.32 -5.21
N GLY A 31 10.30 9.75 -5.49
CA GLY A 31 10.47 8.32 -5.71
C GLY A 31 10.17 7.49 -4.46
N ALA A 32 10.55 8.00 -3.28
CA ALA A 32 10.24 7.36 -2.00
C ALA A 32 8.73 7.29 -1.76
N ILE A 33 8.00 8.39 -1.98
CA ILE A 33 6.53 8.42 -1.87
C ILE A 33 5.91 7.46 -2.88
N TYR A 34 6.40 7.48 -4.12
CA TYR A 34 5.92 6.62 -5.19
C TYR A 34 6.02 5.14 -4.82
N LEU A 35 7.21 4.66 -4.42
CA LEU A 35 7.41 3.25 -4.05
C LEU A 35 6.74 2.88 -2.72
N GLY A 36 6.67 3.80 -1.75
CA GLY A 36 5.99 3.55 -0.48
C GLY A 36 4.49 3.30 -0.66
N GLY A 37 3.83 4.00 -1.58
CA GLY A 37 2.42 3.71 -1.88
C GLY A 37 2.23 2.35 -2.58
N TYR A 38 3.16 1.94 -3.44
CA TYR A 38 3.16 0.58 -4.00
C TYR A 38 3.33 -0.50 -2.94
N ALA A 39 4.10 -0.24 -1.88
CA ALA A 39 4.22 -1.18 -0.77
C ALA A 39 2.84 -1.44 -0.12
N ILE A 40 2.07 -0.38 0.12
CA ILE A 40 0.70 -0.48 0.64
C ILE A 40 -0.21 -1.21 -0.35
N GLU A 41 -0.22 -0.81 -1.63
CA GLU A 41 -1.04 -1.47 -2.67
C GLU A 41 -0.78 -2.98 -2.72
N CYS A 42 0.49 -3.39 -2.79
CA CYS A 42 0.88 -4.79 -2.87
C CYS A 42 0.53 -5.55 -1.58
N SER A 43 0.73 -4.95 -0.40
CA SER A 43 0.38 -5.58 0.87
C SER A 43 -1.14 -5.80 1.02
N MET A 44 -1.96 -4.86 0.53
CA MET A 44 -3.42 -5.00 0.49
C MET A 44 -3.85 -6.10 -0.48
N LYS A 45 -3.28 -6.15 -1.69
CA LYS A 45 -3.57 -7.22 -2.66
C LYS A 45 -3.26 -8.61 -2.08
N SER A 46 -2.11 -8.75 -1.43
CA SER A 46 -1.76 -9.99 -0.71
C SER A 46 -2.76 -10.32 0.40
N LEU A 47 -3.13 -9.32 1.22
CA LEU A 47 -4.08 -9.52 2.31
C LEU A 47 -5.48 -9.89 1.82
N ILE A 48 -5.93 -9.34 0.69
CA ILE A 48 -7.22 -9.72 0.08
C ILE A 48 -7.19 -11.19 -0.34
N CYS A 49 -6.11 -11.64 -1.00
CA CYS A 49 -5.94 -13.06 -1.30
C CYS A 49 -5.96 -13.91 -0.01
N HIS A 50 -5.29 -13.44 1.05
CA HIS A 50 -5.27 -14.13 2.35
C HIS A 50 -6.67 -14.25 2.98
N GLU A 51 -7.44 -13.16 3.05
CA GLU A 51 -8.80 -13.17 3.64
C GLU A 51 -9.79 -14.01 2.83
N GLU A 52 -9.61 -14.09 1.51
CA GLU A 52 -10.46 -14.90 0.63
C GLU A 52 -9.98 -16.36 0.47
N GLY A 53 -8.80 -16.70 0.99
CA GLY A 53 -8.22 -18.04 0.87
C GLY A 53 -7.66 -18.37 -0.52
N GLU A 54 -7.44 -17.36 -1.36
CA GLU A 54 -6.96 -17.49 -2.72
C GLU A 54 -5.44 -17.35 -2.82
N ASN A 55 -4.83 -17.96 -3.84
CA ASN A 55 -3.40 -17.81 -4.12
C ASN A 55 -3.13 -16.73 -5.17
N ASN A 56 -4.11 -16.40 -6.00
CA ASN A 56 -3.98 -15.38 -7.03
C ASN A 56 -4.99 -14.24 -6.84
N PHE A 57 -4.55 -12.99 -6.96
CA PHE A 57 -5.44 -11.84 -6.85
C PHE A 57 -6.55 -11.85 -7.92
N LYS A 58 -6.32 -12.48 -9.08
CA LYS A 58 -7.35 -12.62 -10.12
C LYS A 58 -8.49 -13.56 -9.75
N GLU A 59 -8.26 -14.45 -8.78
CA GLU A 59 -9.27 -15.39 -8.27
C GLU A 59 -10.18 -14.73 -7.23
N THR A 60 -9.78 -13.57 -6.69
CA THR A 60 -10.55 -12.85 -5.68
C THR A 60 -11.88 -12.32 -6.22
N ARG A 61 -12.88 -12.25 -5.35
CA ARG A 61 -14.23 -11.78 -5.67
C ARG A 61 -14.22 -10.38 -6.25
N ILE A 62 -13.36 -9.50 -5.75
CA ILE A 62 -13.28 -8.12 -6.24
C ILE A 62 -12.76 -8.05 -7.67
N PHE A 63 -11.81 -8.91 -8.04
CA PHE A 63 -11.29 -8.98 -9.41
C PHE A 63 -12.35 -9.57 -10.35
N GLN A 64 -12.99 -10.66 -9.93
CA GLN A 64 -14.08 -11.30 -10.69
C GLN A 64 -15.30 -10.39 -10.88
N LYS A 65 -15.56 -9.47 -9.94
CA LYS A 65 -16.60 -8.44 -10.05
C LYS A 65 -16.24 -7.27 -10.98
N GLY A 66 -15.07 -7.30 -11.62
CA GLY A 66 -14.69 -6.34 -12.65
C GLY A 66 -13.67 -5.28 -12.23
N LEU A 67 -12.98 -5.45 -11.09
CA LEU A 67 -11.86 -4.59 -10.74
C LEU A 67 -10.69 -4.79 -11.73
N GLN A 68 -10.51 -3.82 -12.64
CA GLN A 68 -9.57 -3.91 -13.75
C GLN A 68 -8.92 -2.55 -14.07
N GLY A 69 -7.81 -2.59 -14.81
CA GLY A 69 -7.13 -1.37 -15.30
C GLY A 69 -6.72 -0.44 -14.16
N ALA A 70 -7.00 0.87 -14.30
CA ALA A 70 -6.62 1.88 -13.32
C ALA A 70 -7.23 1.64 -11.92
N SER A 71 -8.43 1.04 -11.84
CA SER A 71 -9.10 0.76 -10.56
C SER A 71 -8.36 -0.28 -9.72
N LEU A 72 -7.55 -1.15 -10.35
CA LEU A 72 -6.70 -2.15 -9.71
C LEU A 72 -5.63 -1.52 -8.79
N HIS A 73 -5.33 -0.24 -8.98
CA HIS A 73 -4.31 0.51 -8.24
C HIS A 73 -4.91 1.51 -7.26
N ASN A 74 -6.24 1.53 -7.11
CA ASN A 74 -6.92 2.46 -6.22
C ASN A 74 -6.94 1.93 -4.79
N LEU A 75 -6.20 2.58 -3.88
CA LEU A 75 -6.11 2.17 -2.48
C LEU A 75 -7.47 2.17 -1.77
N VAL A 76 -8.34 3.13 -2.07
CA VAL A 76 -9.68 3.21 -1.45
C VAL A 76 -10.51 2.00 -1.85
N THR A 77 -10.48 1.62 -3.13
CA THR A 77 -11.16 0.42 -3.62
C THR A 77 -10.60 -0.84 -2.98
N LEU A 78 -9.27 -0.97 -2.87
CA LEU A 78 -8.64 -2.11 -2.20
C LEU A 78 -8.99 -2.17 -0.70
N LEU A 79 -9.05 -1.03 -0.01
CA LEU A 79 -9.44 -0.99 1.41
C LEU A 79 -10.90 -1.42 1.61
N SER A 80 -11.81 -1.06 0.69
CA SER A 80 -13.21 -1.48 0.77
C SER A 80 -13.40 -2.99 0.63
N ALA A 81 -12.40 -3.70 0.10
CA ALA A 81 -12.36 -5.16 0.06
C ALA A 81 -11.90 -5.80 1.39
N LEU A 82 -11.43 -4.99 2.34
CA LEU A 82 -10.85 -5.41 3.61
C LEU A 82 -11.65 -4.81 4.78
N PRO A 83 -12.91 -5.23 5.01
CA PRO A 83 -13.84 -4.56 5.92
C PRO A 83 -13.37 -4.53 7.38
N VAL A 84 -12.57 -5.50 7.81
CA VAL A 84 -11.98 -5.53 9.17
C VAL A 84 -10.89 -4.48 9.31
N VAL A 85 -10.03 -4.34 8.29
CA VAL A 85 -8.97 -3.32 8.22
C VAL A 85 -9.60 -1.94 8.13
N GLU A 86 -10.55 -1.76 7.23
CA GLU A 86 -11.28 -0.50 7.03
C GLU A 86 -11.93 -0.03 8.34
N ARG A 87 -12.66 -0.92 9.00
CA ARG A 87 -13.29 -0.61 10.29
C ARG A 87 -12.26 -0.23 11.34
N SER A 88 -11.13 -0.94 11.41
CA SER A 88 -10.06 -0.64 12.37
C SER A 88 -9.44 0.74 12.15
N ILE A 89 -9.31 1.18 10.89
CA ILE A 89 -8.84 2.52 10.54
C ILE A 89 -9.90 3.56 10.91
N GLN A 90 -11.17 3.32 10.59
CA GLN A 90 -12.26 4.28 10.81
C GLN A 90 -12.57 4.52 12.30
N THR A 91 -12.47 3.48 13.13
CA THR A 91 -12.81 3.55 14.56
C THR A 91 -11.59 3.84 15.44
N ASP A 92 -10.41 4.04 14.87
CA ASP A 92 -9.19 4.35 15.60
C ASP A 92 -9.29 5.69 16.34
N ARG A 93 -9.41 5.60 17.67
CA ARG A 93 -9.47 6.77 18.56
C ARG A 93 -8.12 7.41 18.83
N THR A 94 -7.03 6.69 18.56
CA THR A 94 -5.66 7.20 18.77
C THR A 94 -5.20 8.10 17.64
N GLY A 95 -5.87 8.04 16.48
CA GLY A 95 -5.48 8.74 15.26
C GLY A 95 -4.37 8.05 14.47
N LYS A 96 -3.63 7.10 15.06
CA LYS A 96 -2.48 6.43 14.45
C LYS A 96 -2.74 5.89 13.04
N TYR A 97 -3.75 5.04 12.87
CA TYR A 97 -4.09 4.40 11.61
C TYR A 97 -4.86 5.35 10.69
N LYS A 98 -5.77 6.14 11.27
CA LYS A 98 -6.57 7.11 10.51
C LYS A 98 -5.71 8.19 9.85
N ASP A 99 -4.77 8.76 10.61
CA ASP A 99 -3.87 9.81 10.11
C ASP A 99 -2.86 9.25 9.11
N ALA A 100 -2.35 8.04 9.37
CA ALA A 100 -1.49 7.35 8.40
C ALA A 100 -2.23 7.08 7.07
N TRP A 101 -3.48 6.61 7.14
CA TRP A 101 -4.32 6.39 5.96
C TRP A 101 -4.58 7.69 5.18
N ASN A 102 -4.95 8.75 5.89
CA ASN A 102 -5.20 10.05 5.28
C ASN A 102 -3.94 10.64 4.63
N CYS A 103 -2.78 10.49 5.28
CA CYS A 103 -1.50 10.93 4.72
C CYS A 103 -1.17 10.18 3.43
N ILE A 104 -1.33 8.85 3.42
CA ILE A 104 -1.02 8.03 2.24
C ILE A 104 -1.95 8.36 1.08
N THR A 105 -3.26 8.37 1.31
CA THR A 105 -4.26 8.59 0.24
C THR A 105 -4.26 10.02 -0.30
N SER A 106 -3.91 11.02 0.51
CA SER A 106 -3.78 12.41 0.03
C SER A 106 -2.50 12.66 -0.77
N SER A 107 -1.42 11.94 -0.46
CA SER A 107 -0.10 12.17 -1.07
C SER A 107 0.18 11.27 -2.27
N TRP A 108 -0.34 10.03 -2.27
CA TRP A 108 -0.01 9.05 -3.29
C TRP A 108 -0.93 9.16 -4.51
N ARG A 109 -0.46 9.91 -5.51
CA ARG A 109 -1.08 10.05 -6.82
C ARG A 109 -0.20 9.38 -7.86
N ASN A 110 -0.47 8.10 -8.15
CA ASN A 110 0.41 7.19 -8.88
C ASN A 110 0.97 7.79 -10.18
N ASP A 111 0.10 8.31 -11.05
CA ASP A 111 0.50 8.83 -12.37
C ASP A 111 1.30 10.13 -12.27
N GLU A 112 0.89 11.05 -11.39
CA GLU A 112 1.59 12.33 -11.18
C GLU A 112 3.01 12.10 -10.62
N LEU A 113 3.14 11.22 -9.63
CA LEU A 113 4.42 10.93 -8.99
C LEU A 113 5.39 10.20 -9.91
N ARG A 114 4.89 9.29 -10.77
CA ARG A 114 5.72 8.50 -11.69
C ARG A 114 6.45 9.36 -12.72
N TYR A 115 5.76 10.36 -13.26
CA TYR A 115 6.28 11.21 -14.33
C TYR A 115 6.76 12.58 -13.84
N SER A 116 6.76 12.80 -12.53
CA SER A 116 7.26 14.05 -11.96
C SER A 116 8.77 14.18 -12.17
N ASP A 117 9.19 15.35 -12.64
CA ASP A 117 10.57 15.79 -12.72
C ASP A 117 11.08 16.41 -11.41
N LYS A 118 10.20 16.54 -10.40
CA LYS A 118 10.52 17.17 -9.12
C LYS A 118 11.11 16.17 -8.14
N THR A 119 12.14 16.59 -7.42
CA THR A 119 12.75 15.81 -6.33
C THR A 119 11.79 15.55 -5.16
N GLY A 120 10.81 16.45 -4.95
CA GLY A 120 9.82 16.39 -3.87
C GLY A 120 10.24 17.21 -2.65
N ASN A 121 9.63 16.93 -1.49
CA ASN A 121 9.94 17.59 -0.22
C ASN A 121 10.32 16.54 0.84
N GLU A 122 11.42 16.79 1.57
CA GLU A 122 11.94 15.87 2.58
C GLU A 122 10.95 15.60 3.71
N GLU A 123 10.35 16.65 4.26
CA GLU A 123 9.40 16.55 5.37
C GLU A 123 8.16 15.77 4.96
N SER A 124 7.61 16.06 3.77
CA SER A 124 6.48 15.31 3.20
C SER A 124 6.84 13.83 3.00
N SER A 125 8.02 13.54 2.46
CA SER A 125 8.47 12.16 2.27
C SER A 125 8.71 11.44 3.59
N LYS A 126 9.29 12.11 4.58
CA LYS A 126 9.49 11.55 5.93
C LYS A 126 8.15 11.18 6.58
N LYS A 127 7.19 12.11 6.57
CA LYS A 127 5.83 11.87 7.08
C LYS A 127 5.18 10.70 6.35
N PHE A 128 5.28 10.67 5.01
CA PHE A 128 4.72 9.60 4.21
C PHE A 128 5.34 8.24 4.54
N ILE A 129 6.67 8.12 4.63
CA ILE A 129 7.35 6.87 4.98
C ILE A 129 6.96 6.38 6.38
N GLN A 130 6.80 7.30 7.34
CA GLN A 130 6.30 6.95 8.68
C GLN A 130 4.85 6.43 8.63
N SER A 131 3.98 7.05 7.83
CA SER A 131 2.61 6.56 7.63
C SER A 131 2.58 5.20 6.93
N VAL A 132 3.42 4.99 5.91
CA VAL A 132 3.60 3.69 5.26
C VAL A 132 4.06 2.67 6.28
N GLN A 133 5.06 2.96 7.11
CA GLN A 133 5.53 2.04 8.15
C GLN A 133 4.38 1.60 9.08
N ILE A 134 3.55 2.54 9.53
CA ILE A 134 2.42 2.25 10.43
C ILE A 134 1.43 1.30 9.79
N LEU A 135 0.94 1.61 8.59
CA LEU A 135 -0.07 0.80 7.92
C LEU A 135 0.51 -0.51 7.38
N TYR A 136 1.75 -0.50 6.92
CA TYR A 136 2.45 -1.69 6.44
C TYR A 136 2.56 -2.76 7.53
N LYS A 137 3.00 -2.38 8.74
CA LYS A 137 3.04 -3.31 9.89
C LYS A 137 1.67 -3.88 10.19
N PHE A 138 0.66 -3.01 10.25
CA PHE A 138 -0.72 -3.42 10.52
C PHE A 138 -1.25 -4.41 9.46
N LEU A 139 -0.99 -4.17 8.18
CA LEU A 139 -1.42 -5.05 7.09
C LEU A 139 -0.68 -6.40 7.09
N LEU A 140 0.59 -6.42 7.49
CA LEU A 140 1.35 -7.67 7.63
C LEU A 140 0.84 -8.51 8.82
N GLU A 141 0.62 -7.87 9.97
CA GLU A 141 0.06 -8.54 11.16
C GLU A 141 -1.28 -9.22 10.85
N LYS A 142 -2.12 -8.59 10.01
CA LYS A 142 -3.43 -9.13 9.60
C LYS A 142 -3.38 -10.38 8.71
N GLN A 143 -2.26 -10.64 8.05
CA GLN A 143 -2.04 -11.85 7.25
C GLN A 143 -1.05 -12.84 7.92
N GLY A 144 -0.75 -12.65 9.21
CA GLY A 144 0.14 -13.53 9.99
C GLY A 144 1.62 -13.34 9.67
N GLU A 145 1.99 -12.23 9.04
CA GLU A 145 3.36 -11.93 8.61
C GLU A 145 4.11 -11.11 9.66
N ILE A 146 5.40 -11.39 9.81
CA ILE A 146 6.29 -10.60 10.66
C ILE A 146 6.74 -9.35 9.89
N SER A 147 6.61 -8.20 10.56
CA SER A 147 6.94 -6.88 10.03
C SER A 147 8.34 -6.41 10.36
#